data_AF-Q2JVE8-F1
#
_entry.id   AF-Q2JVE8-F1
#
_cell.length_a   1.000
_cell.length_b   1.000
_cell.length_c   1.000
_cell.angle_alpha   90.00
_cell.angle_beta   90.00
_cell.angle_gamma   90.00
#
_symmetry.space_group_name_H-M   'P 1'
#
loop_
_entity.id
_entity.type
_entity.pdbx_description
1 polymer ?
#
loop_
_entity_poly.entity_id
_entity_poly.type
_entity_poly.pdbx_seq_one_letter_code
_entity_poly.pdbx_strand_id
1 'polypeptide(L)'
;MAWPWAIACGGPRRWRSSCCPRSSPPKWPMGRPYTALLLVPTGIGARVGGFAGDALPVARALAAAVDCLITHPNVLNGATLFWPMGNVLYVEGYGLDRFCAGEWFLRPVRQNRVGVVLDAGIPEDLRQRHLQVLQAAQATLGLDIGPLRLTPRPLGVAVSFSPAGASQGSLEDPEALLEAARELLCAGAEALAVVARFPDDLDFSRYEQGQGVDPLAGAEAILSHLVVRELGIPCAHAPAFYPDPDPKPVHPRAAAEEVGFTFLPSVLAGLSYAPQFVKRGDPPQPGDLTAEQVDSVIAPATAFGGPGLLYLASRPRPPLFIAVEENATVMQVHPRQLGIPHLAVSSYLEAIGVVVAHRAGVALSSLQLPG
;
A
#
# COMPACT_ATOMS: atom_id res chain seq x y z
N MET A 1 8.96 10.31 18.23
CA MET A 1 9.07 9.51 19.47
C MET A 1 9.76 8.21 19.10
N ALA A 2 10.86 7.83 19.76
CA ALA A 2 11.71 6.72 19.31
C ALA A 2 11.18 5.33 19.74
N TRP A 3 11.33 4.33 18.86
CA TRP A 3 10.91 2.94 19.09
C TRP A 3 12.11 2.07 19.53
N PRO A 4 12.11 1.49 20.76
CA PRO A 4 13.22 0.68 21.23
C PRO A 4 12.88 -0.83 21.32
N TRP A 5 13.48 -1.65 20.47
CA TRP A 5 13.49 -3.11 20.63
C TRP A 5 14.86 -3.71 20.32
N ALA A 6 15.74 -3.72 21.33
CA ALA A 6 16.94 -4.55 21.35
C ALA A 6 16.68 -5.77 22.23
N ILE A 7 16.46 -6.94 21.63
CA ILE A 7 16.27 -8.21 22.36
C ILE A 7 17.59 -8.97 22.39
N ALA A 8 18.02 -9.35 23.60
CA ALA A 8 19.30 -10.01 23.81
C ALA A 8 19.34 -11.45 23.26
N CYS A 9 20.47 -11.83 22.65
CA CYS A 9 20.66 -13.13 21.99
C CYS A 9 20.72 -14.30 22.99
N GLY A 10 19.72 -15.18 22.95
CA GLY A 10 19.77 -16.50 23.59
C GLY A 10 20.46 -17.55 22.70
N GLY A 11 21.28 -18.42 23.30
CA GLY A 11 22.10 -19.40 22.59
C GLY A 11 21.33 -20.53 21.84
N PRO A 12 21.96 -21.18 20.85
CA PRO A 12 21.25 -22.02 19.87
C PRO A 12 20.83 -23.39 20.42
N ARG A 13 19.52 -23.70 20.36
CA ARG A 13 19.01 -25.07 20.45
C ARG A 13 18.84 -25.67 19.07
N ARG A 14 19.58 -26.74 18.76
CA ARG A 14 19.49 -27.49 17.49
C ARG A 14 18.13 -28.20 17.39
N TRP A 15 17.24 -27.69 16.56
CA TRP A 15 16.06 -28.43 16.11
C TRP A 15 16.37 -29.23 14.85
N ARG A 16 15.98 -30.50 14.83
CA ARG A 16 16.10 -31.38 13.64
C ARG A 16 14.97 -31.09 12.66
N SER A 17 15.24 -31.24 11.38
CA SER A 17 14.24 -31.12 10.32
C SER A 17 13.26 -32.30 10.33
N SER A 18 11.97 -32.02 10.55
CA SER A 18 10.89 -32.98 10.31
C SER A 18 9.54 -32.29 10.07
N CYS A 19 8.76 -32.89 9.15
CA CYS A 19 7.32 -32.72 8.95
C CYS A 19 6.76 -31.31 8.64
N CYS A 20 6.23 -31.13 7.42
CA CYS A 20 5.27 -30.07 7.13
C CYS A 20 4.02 -30.22 8.03
N PRO A 21 3.44 -29.13 8.58
CA PRO A 21 2.19 -29.21 9.32
C PRO A 21 1.04 -29.69 8.41
N ARG A 22 0.40 -30.82 8.75
CA ARG A 22 -0.85 -31.26 8.10
C ARG A 22 -2.06 -30.50 8.66
N SER A 23 -2.05 -29.17 8.58
CA SER A 23 -3.27 -28.37 8.66
C SER A 23 -4.02 -28.51 7.33
N SER A 24 -5.14 -29.24 7.31
CA SER A 24 -6.05 -29.20 6.15
C SER A 24 -6.52 -27.75 5.94
N PRO A 25 -6.51 -27.22 4.71
CA PRO A 25 -6.93 -25.84 4.45
C PRO A 25 -8.38 -25.62 4.91
N PRO A 26 -8.74 -24.40 5.36
CA PRO A 26 -10.06 -24.13 5.92
C PRO A 26 -11.15 -24.35 4.86
N LYS A 27 -11.93 -25.43 5.02
CA LYS A 27 -13.10 -25.71 4.17
C LYS A 27 -14.08 -24.54 4.22
N TRP A 28 -14.63 -24.21 3.05
CA TRP A 28 -15.54 -23.08 2.88
C TRP A 28 -16.90 -23.52 2.33
N PRO A 29 -17.99 -22.77 2.58
CA PRO A 29 -19.16 -22.82 1.71
C PRO A 29 -18.80 -22.46 0.26
N MET A 30 -19.29 -23.24 -0.70
CA MET A 30 -19.16 -22.91 -2.12
C MET A 30 -19.88 -21.57 -2.41
N GLY A 31 -19.26 -20.72 -3.22
CA GLY A 31 -19.85 -19.43 -3.62
C GLY A 31 -19.41 -18.20 -2.82
N ARG A 32 -18.32 -18.23 -2.03
CA ARG A 32 -17.66 -16.96 -1.65
C ARG A 32 -16.91 -16.38 -2.87
N PRO A 33 -16.92 -15.05 -3.05
CA PRO A 33 -15.90 -14.38 -3.85
C PRO A 33 -14.52 -14.67 -3.23
N TYR A 34 -13.59 -15.19 -4.01
CA TYR A 34 -12.22 -15.40 -3.58
C TYR A 34 -11.50 -14.05 -3.42
N THR A 35 -11.05 -13.72 -2.21
CA THR A 35 -10.39 -12.44 -1.91
C THR A 35 -8.91 -12.64 -1.63
N ALA A 36 -8.04 -12.04 -2.43
CA ALA A 36 -6.60 -11.98 -2.16
C ALA A 36 -6.19 -10.63 -1.56
N LEU A 37 -5.11 -10.65 -0.78
CA LEU A 37 -4.36 -9.46 -0.36
C LEU A 37 -2.98 -9.49 -1.03
N LEU A 38 -2.66 -8.47 -1.83
CA LEU A 38 -1.29 -8.21 -2.32
C LEU A 38 -0.68 -7.10 -1.47
N LEU A 39 0.43 -7.39 -0.78
CA LEU A 39 1.07 -6.46 0.15
C LEU A 39 2.57 -6.37 -0.14
N VAL A 40 3.00 -5.23 -0.68
CA VAL A 40 4.42 -4.88 -0.84
C VAL A 40 4.71 -3.56 -0.13
N PRO A 41 5.32 -3.54 1.07
CA PRO A 41 5.49 -2.31 1.83
C PRO A 41 6.33 -1.27 1.08
N THR A 42 5.99 0.01 1.22
CA THR A 42 6.82 1.12 0.72
C THR A 42 8.09 1.28 1.58
N GLY A 43 9.08 2.02 1.08
CA GLY A 43 10.28 2.41 1.85
C GLY A 43 11.25 1.28 2.25
N ILE A 44 11.06 0.04 1.76
CA ILE A 44 11.91 -1.12 2.10
C ILE A 44 12.74 -1.69 0.93
N GLY A 45 12.83 -0.94 -0.18
CA GLY A 45 13.71 -1.29 -1.31
C GLY A 45 13.35 -2.60 -2.00
N ALA A 46 12.06 -2.83 -2.28
CA ALA A 46 11.59 -4.05 -2.92
C ALA A 46 12.04 -4.15 -4.39
N ARG A 47 12.30 -5.38 -4.87
CA ARG A 47 12.65 -5.66 -6.27
C ARG A 47 11.45 -5.50 -7.23
N VAL A 48 10.24 -5.59 -6.72
CA VAL A 48 8.97 -5.25 -7.39
C VAL A 48 8.06 -4.62 -6.34
N GLY A 49 7.40 -3.50 -6.64
CA GLY A 49 6.68 -2.67 -5.67
C GLY A 49 7.59 -1.81 -4.79
N GLY A 50 8.76 -1.46 -5.32
CA GLY A 50 9.75 -0.59 -4.67
C GLY A 50 9.94 0.75 -5.39
N PHE A 51 9.20 0.97 -6.48
CA PHE A 51 9.19 2.17 -7.31
C PHE A 51 7.75 2.51 -7.68
N ALA A 52 7.45 3.76 -8.06
CA ALA A 52 6.10 4.21 -8.37
C ALA A 52 5.43 3.32 -9.46
N GLY A 53 4.51 2.47 -9.02
CA GLY A 53 3.70 1.61 -9.90
C GLY A 53 4.43 0.39 -10.49
N ASP A 54 5.66 0.06 -10.10
CA ASP A 54 6.38 -1.08 -10.69
C ASP A 54 5.78 -2.46 -10.29
N ALA A 55 4.90 -2.48 -9.28
CA ALA A 55 4.03 -3.62 -8.94
C ALA A 55 2.64 -3.60 -9.61
N LEU A 56 2.23 -2.54 -10.31
CA LEU A 56 0.92 -2.46 -10.95
C LEU A 56 0.65 -3.60 -11.97
N PRO A 57 1.65 -4.08 -12.76
CA PRO A 57 1.46 -5.26 -13.62
C PRO A 57 1.16 -6.53 -12.83
N VAL A 58 1.77 -6.71 -11.65
CA VAL A 58 1.53 -7.85 -10.74
C VAL A 58 0.13 -7.76 -10.14
N ALA A 59 -0.28 -6.57 -9.69
CA ALA A 59 -1.64 -6.34 -9.19
C ALA A 59 -2.68 -6.65 -10.26
N ARG A 60 -2.48 -6.18 -11.50
CA ARG A 60 -3.37 -6.44 -12.64
C ARG A 60 -3.46 -7.93 -12.99
N ALA A 61 -2.35 -8.66 -12.95
CA ALA A 61 -2.34 -10.09 -13.23
C ALA A 61 -3.01 -10.92 -12.09
N LEU A 62 -2.80 -10.54 -10.83
CA LEU A 62 -3.50 -11.14 -9.69
C LEU A 62 -5.01 -10.80 -9.70
N ALA A 63 -5.40 -9.57 -10.05
CA ALA A 63 -6.79 -9.15 -10.14
C ALA A 63 -7.59 -9.97 -11.18
N ALA A 64 -6.95 -10.41 -12.27
CA ALA A 64 -7.56 -11.34 -13.23
C ALA A 64 -7.73 -12.77 -12.70
N ALA A 65 -6.99 -13.15 -11.66
CA ALA A 65 -7.02 -14.49 -11.06
C ALA A 65 -8.03 -14.63 -9.90
N VAL A 66 -8.58 -13.53 -9.36
CA VAL A 66 -9.41 -13.51 -8.13
C VAL A 66 -10.74 -12.80 -8.34
N ASP A 67 -11.68 -12.96 -7.39
CA ASP A 67 -12.94 -12.21 -7.41
C ASP A 67 -12.80 -10.81 -6.78
N CYS A 68 -11.90 -10.67 -5.80
CA CYS A 68 -11.52 -9.37 -5.21
C CYS A 68 -10.02 -9.35 -4.86
N LEU A 69 -9.32 -8.25 -5.17
CA LEU A 69 -7.94 -8.01 -4.74
C LEU A 69 -7.87 -6.79 -3.83
N ILE A 70 -7.41 -6.98 -2.60
CA ILE A 70 -7.07 -5.90 -1.67
C ILE A 70 -5.59 -5.57 -1.88
N THR A 71 -5.26 -4.29 -2.07
CA THR A 71 -3.88 -3.80 -2.06
C THR A 71 -3.85 -2.31 -1.71
N HIS A 72 -2.72 -1.63 -1.87
CA HIS A 72 -2.46 -0.32 -1.27
C HIS A 72 -1.80 0.67 -2.26
N PRO A 73 -1.72 1.98 -1.94
CA PRO A 73 -1.22 3.02 -2.84
C PRO A 73 0.11 2.69 -3.54
N ASN A 74 1.12 2.22 -2.79
CA ASN A 74 2.48 1.93 -3.30
C ASN A 74 2.52 0.81 -4.37
N VAL A 75 1.47 -0.02 -4.48
CA VAL A 75 1.35 -1.03 -5.55
C VAL A 75 0.64 -0.49 -6.80
N LEU A 76 -0.19 0.55 -6.66
CA LEU A 76 -1.10 1.02 -7.71
C LEU A 76 -0.73 2.38 -8.31
N ASN A 77 0.04 3.21 -7.60
CA ASN A 77 0.37 4.57 -8.00
C ASN A 77 1.65 4.63 -8.84
N GLY A 78 1.51 4.70 -10.16
CA GLY A 78 2.60 4.97 -11.10
C GLY A 78 2.80 6.46 -11.40
N ALA A 79 2.74 7.32 -10.37
CA ALA A 79 2.69 8.77 -10.49
C ALA A 79 1.52 9.27 -11.37
N THR A 80 1.74 9.56 -12.65
CA THR A 80 0.65 9.84 -13.62
C THR A 80 -0.03 8.57 -14.13
N LEU A 81 0.67 7.43 -14.12
CA LEU A 81 0.19 6.14 -14.63
C LEU A 81 -0.63 5.41 -13.57
N PHE A 82 -1.78 4.88 -13.98
CA PHE A 82 -2.63 3.96 -13.21
C PHE A 82 -3.38 3.04 -14.19
N TRP A 83 -4.02 2.00 -13.68
CA TRP A 83 -4.84 1.11 -14.51
C TRP A 83 -6.21 0.84 -13.84
N PRO A 84 -7.35 1.09 -14.52
CA PRO A 84 -8.67 0.86 -13.94
C PRO A 84 -8.96 -0.65 -13.79
N MET A 85 -9.35 -1.08 -12.59
CA MET A 85 -9.62 -2.48 -12.26
C MET A 85 -10.84 -2.58 -11.34
N GLY A 86 -11.98 -3.02 -11.88
CA GLY A 86 -13.28 -3.00 -11.18
C GLY A 86 -13.44 -3.99 -10.01
N ASN A 87 -12.39 -4.76 -9.68
CA ASN A 87 -12.36 -5.71 -8.56
C ASN A 87 -11.14 -5.51 -7.64
N VAL A 88 -10.51 -4.33 -7.67
CA VAL A 88 -9.38 -3.98 -6.81
C VAL A 88 -9.81 -2.94 -5.79
N LEU A 89 -9.49 -3.19 -4.52
CA LEU A 89 -9.72 -2.26 -3.42
C LEU A 89 -8.41 -1.53 -3.08
N TYR A 90 -8.44 -0.20 -3.18
CA TYR A 90 -7.33 0.71 -2.91
C TYR A 90 -7.33 1.11 -1.42
N VAL A 91 -6.47 0.50 -0.60
CA VAL A 91 -6.51 0.62 0.87
C VAL A 91 -5.18 1.15 1.42
N GLU A 92 -5.23 2.29 2.12
CA GLU A 92 -4.06 2.86 2.81
C GLU A 92 -3.49 1.91 3.89
N GLY A 93 -2.18 1.97 4.14
CA GLY A 93 -1.45 1.01 4.98
C GLY A 93 -1.97 0.86 6.42
N TYR A 94 -2.25 1.95 7.13
CA TYR A 94 -2.87 1.86 8.46
C TYR A 94 -4.28 1.27 8.36
N GLY A 95 -5.09 1.73 7.42
CA GLY A 95 -6.43 1.16 7.19
C GLY A 95 -6.41 -0.34 6.87
N LEU A 96 -5.38 -0.80 6.16
CA LEU A 96 -5.12 -2.19 5.82
C LEU A 96 -4.70 -3.01 7.06
N ASP A 97 -3.85 -2.45 7.94
CA ASP A 97 -3.49 -3.09 9.22
C ASP A 97 -4.72 -3.23 10.14
N ARG A 98 -5.56 -2.19 10.26
CA ARG A 98 -6.81 -2.20 11.06
C ARG A 98 -7.88 -3.14 10.49
N PHE A 99 -7.93 -3.28 9.16
CA PHE A 99 -8.71 -4.31 8.48
C PHE A 99 -8.20 -5.71 8.86
N CYS A 100 -6.90 -5.98 8.67
CA CYS A 100 -6.27 -7.27 8.97
C CYS A 100 -6.49 -7.74 10.43
N ALA A 101 -6.47 -6.80 11.37
CA ALA A 101 -6.78 -7.04 12.79
C ALA A 101 -8.25 -7.43 13.06
N GLY A 102 -9.15 -7.27 12.10
CA GLY A 102 -10.58 -7.46 12.30
C GLY A 102 -11.19 -6.37 13.19
N GLU A 103 -10.65 -5.15 13.13
CA GLU A 103 -11.12 -3.98 13.88
C GLU A 103 -11.92 -3.03 12.98
N TRP A 104 -11.56 -2.95 11.70
CA TRP A 104 -12.32 -2.27 10.64
C TRP A 104 -12.73 -3.27 9.54
N PHE A 105 -13.80 -2.95 8.81
CA PHE A 105 -14.24 -3.61 7.58
C PHE A 105 -14.09 -2.63 6.40
N LEU A 106 -13.99 -3.17 5.18
CA LEU A 106 -13.89 -2.40 3.94
C LEU A 106 -15.23 -2.42 3.21
N ARG A 107 -15.84 -1.27 2.97
CA ARG A 107 -17.09 -1.13 2.20
C ARG A 107 -16.80 -0.62 0.79
N PRO A 108 -16.88 -1.47 -0.26
CA PRO A 108 -16.67 -1.03 -1.64
C PRO A 108 -17.66 0.06 -2.06
N VAL A 109 -17.19 1.01 -2.85
CA VAL A 109 -17.97 2.14 -3.39
C VAL A 109 -17.97 2.11 -4.92
N ARG A 110 -18.87 2.89 -5.55
CA ARG A 110 -18.81 3.16 -6.99
C ARG A 110 -17.95 4.39 -7.32
N GLN A 111 -18.02 5.39 -6.46
CA GLN A 111 -17.30 6.65 -6.54
C GLN A 111 -17.23 7.23 -5.12
N ASN A 112 -16.12 7.88 -4.79
CA ASN A 112 -15.99 8.79 -3.65
C ASN A 112 -15.85 10.22 -4.19
N ARG A 113 -16.42 11.19 -3.46
CA ARG A 113 -16.09 12.60 -3.58
C ARG A 113 -14.75 12.91 -2.91
N VAL A 114 -13.71 13.12 -3.72
CA VAL A 114 -12.32 13.26 -3.23
C VAL A 114 -12.03 14.71 -2.84
N GLY A 115 -11.97 14.98 -1.54
CA GLY A 115 -11.46 16.24 -1.01
C GLY A 115 -9.94 16.33 -1.14
N VAL A 116 -9.40 17.54 -1.29
CA VAL A 116 -7.96 17.76 -1.51
C VAL A 116 -7.40 18.77 -0.53
N VAL A 117 -6.35 18.38 0.20
CA VAL A 117 -5.49 19.26 0.99
C VAL A 117 -4.25 19.62 0.17
N LEU A 118 -3.94 20.90 0.07
CA LEU A 118 -2.66 21.41 -0.44
C LEU A 118 -1.89 22.06 0.72
N ASP A 119 -0.64 21.66 0.93
CA ASP A 119 0.25 22.30 1.89
C ASP A 119 0.56 23.76 1.49
N ALA A 120 0.39 24.70 2.42
CA ALA A 120 0.72 26.11 2.24
C ALA A 120 2.24 26.38 2.02
N GLY A 121 3.10 25.39 2.27
CA GLY A 121 4.51 25.41 1.88
C GLY A 121 4.75 25.26 0.37
N ILE A 122 3.75 24.86 -0.42
CA ILE A 122 3.89 24.66 -1.88
C ILE A 122 3.93 26.03 -2.60
N PRO A 123 5.00 26.34 -3.37
CA PRO A 123 5.11 27.57 -4.16
C PRO A 123 3.98 27.72 -5.19
N GLU A 124 3.66 28.97 -5.57
CA GLU A 124 2.50 29.30 -6.43
C GLU A 124 2.46 28.53 -7.76
N ASP A 125 3.60 28.42 -8.45
CA ASP A 125 3.69 27.76 -9.76
C ASP A 125 3.58 26.23 -9.64
N LEU A 126 4.22 25.65 -8.61
CA LEU A 126 4.09 24.24 -8.28
C LEU A 126 2.66 23.90 -7.82
N ARG A 127 2.01 24.79 -7.07
CA ARG A 127 0.60 24.69 -6.68
C ARG A 127 -0.31 24.75 -7.90
N GLN A 128 -0.03 25.64 -8.85
CA GLN A 128 -0.77 25.75 -10.11
C GLN A 128 -0.68 24.48 -10.96
N ARG A 129 0.45 23.77 -10.98
CA ARG A 129 0.58 22.44 -11.61
C ARG A 129 -0.38 21.42 -10.97
N HIS A 130 -0.46 21.38 -9.65
CA HIS A 130 -1.40 20.48 -8.94
C HIS A 130 -2.87 20.86 -9.19
N LEU A 131 -3.21 22.16 -9.23
CA LEU A 131 -4.56 22.61 -9.60
C LEU A 131 -4.95 22.21 -11.04
N GLN A 132 -4.02 22.24 -11.98
CA GLN A 132 -4.23 21.75 -13.35
C GLN A 132 -4.51 20.24 -13.37
N VAL A 133 -3.84 19.45 -12.52
CA VAL A 133 -4.12 18.01 -12.37
C VAL A 133 -5.52 17.75 -11.82
N LEU A 134 -6.00 18.53 -10.83
CA LEU A 134 -7.39 18.40 -10.34
C LEU A 134 -8.40 18.63 -11.47
N GLN A 135 -8.22 19.72 -12.21
CA GLN A 135 -9.09 20.10 -13.34
C GLN A 135 -9.05 19.08 -14.47
N ALA A 136 -7.87 18.57 -14.81
CA ALA A 136 -7.69 17.52 -15.83
C ALA A 136 -8.36 16.21 -15.40
N ALA A 137 -8.20 15.79 -14.14
CA ALA A 137 -8.82 14.57 -13.62
C ALA A 137 -10.36 14.67 -13.59
N GLN A 138 -10.92 15.81 -13.17
CA GLN A 138 -12.36 16.09 -13.29
C GLN A 138 -12.82 15.99 -14.76
N ALA A 139 -12.16 16.71 -15.66
CA ALA A 139 -12.61 16.87 -17.05
C ALA A 139 -12.38 15.66 -17.96
N THR A 140 -11.37 14.82 -17.70
CA THR A 140 -10.97 13.71 -18.59
C THR A 140 -11.21 12.32 -18.01
N LEU A 141 -11.19 12.18 -16.67
CA LEU A 141 -11.43 10.91 -15.98
C LEU A 141 -12.81 10.85 -15.32
N GLY A 142 -13.53 11.97 -15.22
CA GLY A 142 -14.87 12.04 -14.64
C GLY A 142 -14.92 11.89 -13.11
N LEU A 143 -13.82 12.22 -12.42
CA LEU A 143 -13.74 12.09 -10.96
C LEU A 143 -14.47 13.23 -10.26
N ASP A 144 -15.29 12.93 -9.25
CA ASP A 144 -15.79 13.93 -8.31
C ASP A 144 -14.66 14.35 -7.36
N ILE A 145 -14.15 15.56 -7.58
CA ILE A 145 -13.04 16.15 -6.83
C ILE A 145 -13.52 17.48 -6.26
N GLY A 146 -13.32 17.65 -4.96
CA GLY A 146 -13.75 18.81 -4.19
C GLY A 146 -14.39 18.38 -2.86
N PRO A 147 -14.28 19.18 -1.79
CA PRO A 147 -13.72 20.53 -1.77
C PRO A 147 -12.19 20.55 -1.80
N LEU A 148 -11.63 21.75 -1.98
CA LEU A 148 -10.20 22.05 -1.87
C LEU A 148 -9.94 22.86 -0.60
N ARG A 149 -8.83 22.58 0.10
CA ARG A 149 -8.29 23.42 1.16
C ARG A 149 -6.78 23.56 1.05
N LEU A 150 -6.28 24.75 1.41
CA LEU A 150 -4.89 24.88 1.80
C LEU A 150 -4.78 24.59 3.31
N THR A 151 -3.64 24.08 3.76
CA THR A 151 -3.31 24.05 5.19
C THR A 151 -3.19 25.50 5.70
N PRO A 152 -3.49 25.78 6.98
CA PRO A 152 -3.38 27.14 7.53
C PRO A 152 -1.93 27.61 7.68
N ARG A 153 -0.98 26.67 7.72
CA ARG A 153 0.48 26.86 7.88
C ARG A 153 1.21 25.77 7.08
N PRO A 154 2.47 25.98 6.64
CA PRO A 154 3.27 24.95 6.01
C PRO A 154 3.42 23.70 6.91
N LEU A 155 3.42 22.50 6.33
CA LEU A 155 3.50 21.25 7.12
C LEU A 155 4.91 20.93 7.65
N GLY A 156 5.95 21.47 7.00
CA GLY A 156 7.35 21.21 7.36
C GLY A 156 7.72 19.73 7.22
N VAL A 157 7.59 19.17 6.01
CA VAL A 157 7.98 17.77 5.75
C VAL A 157 9.51 17.66 5.75
N ALA A 158 10.05 16.84 6.64
CA ALA A 158 11.47 16.51 6.67
C ALA A 158 11.68 15.00 6.39
N VAL A 159 12.78 14.70 5.69
CA VAL A 159 13.20 13.35 5.29
C VAL A 159 14.49 12.98 6.01
N SER A 160 14.64 11.71 6.36
CA SER A 160 15.80 11.15 7.07
C SER A 160 15.92 9.64 6.77
N PHE A 161 17.03 9.02 7.19
CA PHE A 161 17.24 7.59 6.98
C PHE A 161 17.58 6.88 8.29
N SER A 162 16.99 5.70 8.48
CA SER A 162 17.31 4.80 9.60
C SER A 162 18.71 4.18 9.45
N PRO A 163 19.34 3.70 10.54
CA PRO A 163 20.61 2.96 10.47
C PRO A 163 20.56 1.67 9.63
N ALA A 164 19.36 1.19 9.27
CA ALA A 164 19.14 0.05 8.37
C ALA A 164 18.96 0.45 6.89
N GLY A 165 19.02 1.75 6.56
CA GLY A 165 18.88 2.26 5.20
C GLY A 165 17.45 2.47 4.70
N ALA A 166 16.43 2.16 5.51
CA ALA A 166 15.04 2.51 5.19
C ALA A 166 14.77 4.01 5.45
N SER A 167 14.00 4.66 4.57
CA SER A 167 13.56 6.06 4.69
C SER A 167 12.65 6.27 5.92
N GLN A 168 12.71 7.47 6.49
CA GLN A 168 11.91 7.95 7.62
C GLN A 168 11.59 9.44 7.42
N GLY A 169 10.50 9.92 8.02
CA GLY A 169 10.18 11.35 7.98
C GLY A 169 9.55 11.91 9.24
N SER A 170 9.24 13.20 9.17
CA SER A 170 8.48 13.94 10.19
C SER A 170 7.75 15.13 9.58
N LEU A 171 6.73 15.61 10.29
CA LEU A 171 6.02 16.86 10.03
C LEU A 171 6.29 17.82 11.19
N GLU A 172 6.52 19.09 10.92
CA GLU A 172 6.64 20.14 11.96
C GLU A 172 5.25 20.52 12.52
N ASP A 173 4.25 20.67 11.65
CA ASP A 173 2.86 20.94 12.05
C ASP A 173 1.89 19.86 11.52
N PRO A 174 1.80 18.70 12.21
CA PRO A 174 0.80 17.68 11.89
C PRO A 174 -0.65 18.13 12.19
N GLU A 175 -0.86 19.16 13.02
CA GLU A 175 -2.21 19.63 13.36
C GLU A 175 -2.80 20.48 12.23
N ALA A 176 -1.98 21.27 11.52
CA ALA A 176 -2.40 22.00 10.31
C ALA A 176 -2.95 21.07 9.21
N LEU A 177 -2.42 19.84 9.09
CA LEU A 177 -2.97 18.81 8.20
C LEU A 177 -4.34 18.32 8.70
N LEU A 178 -4.46 18.00 9.99
CA LEU A 178 -5.72 17.54 10.57
C LEU A 178 -6.80 18.62 10.57
N GLU A 179 -6.43 19.89 10.73
CA GLU A 179 -7.31 21.06 10.64
C GLU A 179 -7.96 21.16 9.25
N ALA A 180 -7.14 21.20 8.19
CA ALA A 180 -7.63 21.23 6.80
C ALA A 180 -8.39 19.95 6.42
N ALA A 181 -7.96 18.76 6.88
CA ALA A 181 -8.65 17.50 6.64
C ALA A 181 -10.06 17.49 7.27
N ARG A 182 -10.21 17.91 8.53
CA ARG A 182 -11.51 18.00 9.21
C ARG A 182 -12.46 19.00 8.55
N GLU A 183 -11.96 20.13 8.04
CA GLU A 183 -12.77 21.05 7.23
C GLU A 183 -13.35 20.38 5.98
N LEU A 184 -12.55 19.58 5.27
CA LEU A 184 -13.00 18.86 4.08
C LEU A 184 -14.07 17.81 4.42
N LEU A 185 -13.97 17.13 5.57
CA LEU A 185 -15.02 16.22 6.04
C LEU A 185 -16.34 16.96 6.31
N CYS A 186 -16.28 18.08 7.02
CA CYS A 186 -17.44 18.94 7.29
C CYS A 186 -18.08 19.49 6.00
N ALA A 187 -17.31 19.61 4.92
CA ALA A 187 -17.77 20.03 3.60
C ALA A 187 -18.06 18.86 2.62
N GLY A 188 -18.16 17.63 3.14
CA GLY A 188 -18.65 16.45 2.43
C GLY A 188 -17.63 15.76 1.53
N ALA A 189 -16.36 15.68 1.94
CA ALA A 189 -15.38 14.78 1.33
C ALA A 189 -15.54 13.34 1.87
N GLU A 190 -15.47 12.36 0.96
CA GLU A 190 -15.57 10.92 1.27
C GLU A 190 -14.21 10.22 1.19
N ALA A 191 -13.23 10.81 0.50
CA ALA A 191 -11.83 10.41 0.53
C ALA A 191 -10.93 11.66 0.48
N LEU A 192 -9.69 11.57 0.93
CA LEU A 192 -8.77 12.71 1.02
C LEU A 192 -7.45 12.49 0.26
N ALA A 193 -7.12 13.39 -0.66
CA ALA A 193 -5.80 13.51 -1.26
C ALA A 193 -5.00 14.60 -0.53
N VAL A 194 -3.79 14.28 -0.08
CA VAL A 194 -2.89 15.22 0.62
C VAL A 194 -1.67 15.51 -0.25
N VAL A 195 -1.57 16.73 -0.76
CA VAL A 195 -0.35 17.21 -1.44
C VAL A 195 0.49 17.98 -0.45
N ALA A 196 1.72 17.54 -0.18
CA ALA A 196 2.62 18.15 0.79
C ALA A 196 3.93 18.65 0.15
N ARG A 197 4.53 19.71 0.69
CA ARG A 197 5.82 20.24 0.21
C ARG A 197 6.97 19.42 0.75
N PHE A 198 7.75 18.80 -0.13
CA PHE A 198 9.00 18.10 0.21
C PHE A 198 10.22 18.98 -0.10
N PRO A 199 11.40 18.69 0.48
CA PRO A 199 12.66 19.33 0.08
C PRO A 199 13.02 19.02 -1.39
N ASP A 200 13.73 19.93 -2.06
CA ASP A 200 14.21 19.73 -3.45
C ASP A 200 15.61 19.10 -3.50
N ASP A 201 16.37 19.12 -2.41
CA ASP A 201 17.78 18.74 -2.32
C ASP A 201 18.02 17.27 -1.88
N LEU A 202 17.06 16.39 -2.21
CA LEU A 202 17.12 14.96 -1.88
C LEU A 202 17.94 14.17 -2.93
N ASP A 203 18.76 13.23 -2.46
CA ASP A 203 19.59 12.37 -3.32
C ASP A 203 18.78 11.18 -3.87
N PHE A 204 18.28 11.33 -5.10
CA PHE A 204 17.63 10.26 -5.86
C PHE A 204 18.61 9.42 -6.71
N SER A 205 19.92 9.71 -6.72
CA SER A 205 20.86 9.18 -7.73
C SER A 205 20.93 7.65 -7.79
N ARG A 206 20.74 6.94 -6.67
CA ARG A 206 20.65 5.47 -6.63
C ARG A 206 19.29 4.95 -7.10
N TYR A 207 18.24 5.68 -6.76
CA TYR A 207 16.85 5.37 -7.10
C TYR A 207 16.64 5.52 -8.62
N GLU A 208 17.08 6.62 -9.22
CA GLU A 208 17.16 6.81 -10.68
C GLU A 208 17.84 5.65 -11.40
N GLN A 209 18.84 5.02 -10.79
CA GLN A 209 19.56 3.84 -11.32
C GLN A 209 18.85 2.49 -11.06
N GLY A 210 17.63 2.51 -10.53
CA GLY A 210 16.81 1.33 -10.22
C GLY A 210 17.20 0.59 -8.93
N GLN A 211 17.94 1.24 -8.03
CA GLN A 211 18.54 0.65 -6.83
C GLN A 211 18.16 1.38 -5.53
N GLY A 212 18.40 0.73 -4.40
CA GLY A 212 18.29 1.36 -3.08
C GLY A 212 16.85 1.42 -2.56
N VAL A 213 16.51 2.54 -1.94
CA VAL A 213 15.23 2.82 -1.29
C VAL A 213 14.81 4.22 -1.72
N ASP A 214 13.54 4.41 -2.04
CA ASP A 214 12.95 5.73 -2.26
C ASP A 214 13.20 6.66 -1.05
N PRO A 215 13.78 7.86 -1.25
CA PRO A 215 13.88 8.88 -0.20
C PRO A 215 12.54 9.30 0.40
N LEU A 216 11.47 9.37 -0.38
CA LEU A 216 10.20 10.02 -0.02
C LEU A 216 9.31 9.15 0.88
N ALA A 217 9.21 7.85 0.58
CA ALA A 217 8.32 6.85 1.17
C ALA A 217 8.11 6.94 2.70
N GLY A 218 9.19 7.17 3.46
CA GLY A 218 9.14 7.23 4.93
C GLY A 218 8.45 8.48 5.48
N ALA A 219 8.48 9.59 4.74
CA ALA A 219 7.76 10.82 5.05
C ALA A 219 6.36 10.84 4.42
N GLU A 220 6.22 10.35 3.20
CA GLU A 220 4.94 10.17 2.51
C GLU A 220 3.95 9.34 3.34
N ALA A 221 4.38 8.16 3.79
CA ALA A 221 3.53 7.26 4.57
C ALA A 221 2.91 7.96 5.80
N ILE A 222 3.63 8.87 6.45
CA ILE A 222 3.17 9.58 7.65
C ILE A 222 1.98 10.50 7.35
N LEU A 223 1.95 11.16 6.17
CA LEU A 223 0.88 12.09 5.79
C LEU A 223 -0.49 11.40 5.76
N SER A 224 -0.60 10.31 4.99
CA SER A 224 -1.85 9.55 4.89
C SER A 224 -2.15 8.76 6.16
N HIS A 225 -1.14 8.10 6.74
CA HIS A 225 -1.31 7.31 7.98
C HIS A 225 -1.86 8.17 9.12
N LEU A 226 -1.42 9.43 9.27
CA LEU A 226 -1.95 10.35 10.26
C LEU A 226 -3.45 10.63 10.04
N VAL A 227 -3.83 10.97 8.81
CA VAL A 227 -5.23 11.28 8.45
C VAL A 227 -6.13 10.04 8.62
N VAL A 228 -5.70 8.87 8.14
CA VAL A 228 -6.47 7.62 8.29
C VAL A 228 -6.58 7.24 9.78
N ARG A 229 -5.50 7.36 10.57
CA ARG A 229 -5.52 7.01 11.99
C ARG A 229 -6.48 7.87 12.81
N GLU A 230 -6.40 9.19 12.67
CA GLU A 230 -7.18 10.11 13.50
C GLU A 230 -8.64 10.23 13.03
N LEU A 231 -8.87 10.26 11.70
CA LEU A 231 -10.21 10.55 11.15
C LEU A 231 -10.95 9.29 10.68
N GLY A 232 -10.24 8.21 10.33
CA GLY A 232 -10.84 6.94 9.89
C GLY A 232 -11.47 6.99 8.50
N ILE A 233 -10.94 7.82 7.60
CA ILE A 233 -11.40 8.00 6.21
C ILE A 233 -10.32 7.54 5.21
N PRO A 234 -10.64 7.04 4.01
CA PRO A 234 -9.65 6.76 2.98
C PRO A 234 -8.80 7.99 2.63
N CYS A 235 -7.48 7.86 2.73
CA CYS A 235 -6.53 8.93 2.44
C CYS A 235 -5.32 8.40 1.67
N ALA A 236 -4.77 9.21 0.77
CA ALA A 236 -3.47 8.98 0.16
C ALA A 236 -2.77 10.33 -0.10
N HIS A 237 -1.47 10.29 -0.36
CA HIS A 237 -0.58 11.44 -0.45
C HIS A 237 0.00 11.60 -1.87
N ALA A 238 0.45 12.80 -2.19
CA ALA A 238 1.35 13.08 -3.31
C ALA A 238 2.44 14.09 -2.85
N PRO A 239 3.71 13.89 -3.22
CA PRO A 239 4.78 14.82 -2.90
C PRO A 239 4.81 15.97 -3.91
N ALA A 240 5.00 17.19 -3.42
CA ALA A 240 5.25 18.36 -4.24
C ALA A 240 6.70 18.84 -4.02
N PHE A 241 7.53 18.62 -5.04
CA PHE A 241 8.87 19.16 -5.19
C PHE A 241 9.09 19.56 -6.65
N TYR A 242 10.17 20.27 -6.96
CA TYR A 242 10.52 20.57 -8.34
C TYR A 242 11.22 19.37 -9.00
N PRO A 243 10.77 18.87 -10.16
CA PRO A 243 11.54 17.91 -10.93
C PRO A 243 12.81 18.56 -11.48
N ASP A 244 13.78 17.73 -11.85
CA ASP A 244 14.98 18.19 -12.55
C ASP A 244 14.58 18.89 -13.87
N PRO A 245 15.08 20.12 -14.15
CA PRO A 245 14.76 20.82 -15.40
C PRO A 245 15.39 20.16 -16.64
N ASP A 246 16.47 19.38 -16.48
CA ASP A 246 17.19 18.70 -17.57
C ASP A 246 16.94 17.19 -17.50
N PRO A 247 15.95 16.64 -18.25
CA PRO A 247 15.53 15.25 -18.13
C PRO A 247 16.65 14.26 -18.52
N LYS A 248 16.88 13.26 -17.66
CA LYS A 248 18.02 12.32 -17.76
C LYS A 248 17.55 10.89 -18.06
N PRO A 249 18.43 10.03 -18.63
CA PRO A 249 18.11 8.61 -18.80
C PRO A 249 18.06 7.86 -17.46
N VAL A 250 16.86 7.76 -16.87
CA VAL A 250 16.61 6.95 -15.67
C VAL A 250 16.33 5.47 -16.01
N HIS A 251 16.43 4.60 -15.00
CA HIS A 251 16.07 3.19 -15.10
C HIS A 251 14.56 3.02 -15.35
N PRO A 252 14.10 2.07 -16.19
CA PRO A 252 12.68 1.92 -16.54
C PRO A 252 11.68 1.69 -15.39
N ARG A 253 12.15 1.43 -14.16
CA ARG A 253 11.32 1.35 -12.94
C ARG A 253 10.97 2.73 -12.37
N ALA A 254 11.86 3.72 -12.49
CA ALA A 254 11.65 5.10 -12.04
C ALA A 254 11.01 6.00 -13.12
N ALA A 255 11.08 5.59 -14.39
CA ALA A 255 10.62 6.38 -15.54
C ALA A 255 9.12 6.79 -15.54
N ALA A 256 8.29 6.25 -14.65
CA ALA A 256 6.91 6.69 -14.45
C ALA A 256 6.84 8.10 -13.81
N GLU A 257 7.85 8.47 -13.03
CA GLU A 257 7.90 9.66 -12.19
C GLU A 257 8.36 10.88 -13.00
N GLU A 258 9.32 10.69 -13.90
CA GLU A 258 9.75 11.66 -14.93
C GLU A 258 8.57 12.19 -15.78
N VAL A 259 7.63 11.31 -16.11
CA VAL A 259 6.42 11.62 -16.90
C VAL A 259 5.32 12.25 -16.04
N GLY A 260 5.51 12.31 -14.72
CA GLY A 260 4.43 12.52 -13.75
C GLY A 260 4.80 13.23 -12.46
N PHE A 261 5.68 14.22 -12.52
CA PHE A 261 6.24 15.03 -11.41
C PHE A 261 5.28 15.67 -10.37
N THR A 262 3.97 15.42 -10.45
CA THR A 262 2.98 15.79 -9.41
C THR A 262 2.45 14.58 -8.63
N PHE A 263 2.66 13.36 -9.15
CA PHE A 263 2.25 12.04 -8.61
C PHE A 263 0.74 11.83 -8.36
N LEU A 264 -0.02 12.93 -8.35
CA LEU A 264 -1.41 13.07 -7.96
C LEU A 264 -2.44 12.41 -8.90
N PRO A 265 -2.24 12.21 -10.23
CA PRO A 265 -3.27 11.59 -11.06
C PRO A 265 -3.64 10.17 -10.64
N SER A 266 -2.66 9.33 -10.32
CA SER A 266 -2.91 7.96 -9.83
C SER A 266 -3.53 7.95 -8.43
N VAL A 267 -3.11 8.86 -7.56
CA VAL A 267 -3.65 9.07 -6.21
C VAL A 267 -5.15 9.43 -6.26
N LEU A 268 -5.53 10.38 -7.11
CA LEU A 268 -6.94 10.77 -7.30
C LEU A 268 -7.76 9.61 -7.89
N ALA A 269 -7.22 8.91 -8.89
CA ALA A 269 -7.87 7.76 -9.49
C ALA A 269 -8.13 6.66 -8.45
N GLY A 270 -7.11 6.29 -7.65
CA GLY A 270 -7.23 5.31 -6.57
C GLY A 270 -8.22 5.70 -5.48
N LEU A 271 -8.15 6.94 -4.99
CA LEU A 271 -9.07 7.46 -3.98
C LEU A 271 -10.52 7.52 -4.47
N SER A 272 -10.75 7.72 -5.77
CA SER A 272 -12.11 7.75 -6.33
C SER A 272 -12.89 6.45 -6.16
N TYR A 273 -12.24 5.30 -5.94
CA TYR A 273 -12.91 4.01 -5.67
C TYR A 273 -12.42 3.28 -4.41
N ALA A 274 -11.62 3.96 -3.56
CA ALA A 274 -11.15 3.41 -2.29
C ALA A 274 -12.33 3.04 -1.38
N PRO A 275 -12.38 1.82 -0.80
CA PRO A 275 -13.49 1.41 0.05
C PRO A 275 -13.54 2.24 1.32
N GLN A 276 -14.74 2.53 1.80
CA GLN A 276 -14.96 3.22 3.07
C GLN A 276 -14.61 2.31 4.26
N PHE A 277 -14.04 2.90 5.31
CA PHE A 277 -13.73 2.19 6.54
C PHE A 277 -14.93 2.14 7.47
N VAL A 278 -15.39 0.94 7.81
CA VAL A 278 -16.49 0.69 8.75
C VAL A 278 -15.88 0.17 10.04
N LYS A 279 -16.08 0.82 11.18
CA LYS A 279 -15.48 0.39 12.45
C LYS A 279 -16.32 -0.76 13.00
N ARG A 280 -15.72 -1.74 13.68
CA ARG A 280 -16.43 -2.95 14.18
C ARG A 280 -17.60 -2.71 15.15
N GLY A 281 -17.74 -1.50 15.68
CA GLY A 281 -18.92 -1.08 16.47
C GLY A 281 -20.09 -0.57 15.61
N ASP A 282 -19.84 -0.20 14.36
CA ASP A 282 -20.84 0.27 13.40
C ASP A 282 -21.58 -0.93 12.77
N PRO A 283 -22.85 -0.78 12.35
CA PRO A 283 -23.59 -1.86 11.73
C PRO A 283 -22.99 -2.23 10.35
N PRO A 284 -22.55 -3.49 10.15
CA PRO A 284 -22.06 -3.94 8.85
C PRO A 284 -23.22 -4.07 7.85
N GLN A 285 -22.93 -3.80 6.58
CA GLN A 285 -23.86 -3.90 5.46
C GLN A 285 -23.56 -5.12 4.57
N PRO A 286 -24.56 -5.67 3.86
CA PRO A 286 -24.32 -6.73 2.88
C PRO A 286 -23.35 -6.24 1.78
N GLY A 287 -22.16 -6.84 1.73
CA GLY A 287 -21.09 -6.45 0.81
C GLY A 287 -19.86 -5.82 1.48
N ASP A 288 -19.91 -5.52 2.78
CA ASP A 288 -18.71 -5.17 3.54
C ASP A 288 -17.75 -6.39 3.60
N LEU A 289 -16.46 -6.16 3.36
CA LEU A 289 -15.41 -7.17 3.49
C LEU A 289 -14.78 -7.12 4.88
N THR A 290 -14.68 -8.28 5.50
CA THR A 290 -14.03 -8.52 6.80
C THR A 290 -12.72 -9.30 6.61
N ALA A 291 -11.77 -9.25 7.55
CA ALA A 291 -10.52 -10.02 7.43
C ALA A 291 -10.74 -11.55 7.50
N GLU A 292 -11.88 -11.99 8.02
CA GLU A 292 -12.42 -13.35 7.91
C GLU A 292 -12.62 -13.79 6.44
N GLN A 293 -12.65 -12.85 5.49
CA GLN A 293 -12.90 -13.10 4.07
C GLN A 293 -11.65 -13.18 3.19
N VAL A 294 -10.44 -12.97 3.72
CA VAL A 294 -9.20 -13.14 2.94
C VAL A 294 -8.87 -14.63 2.74
N ASP A 295 -8.80 -15.07 1.49
CA ASP A 295 -8.42 -16.42 1.06
C ASP A 295 -6.90 -16.63 1.10
N SER A 296 -6.14 -15.67 0.57
CA SER A 296 -4.69 -15.74 0.40
C SER A 296 -4.01 -14.39 0.49
N VAL A 297 -2.76 -14.38 0.95
CA VAL A 297 -1.93 -13.18 1.09
C VAL A 297 -0.63 -13.37 0.32
N ILE A 298 -0.28 -12.45 -0.57
CA ILE A 298 0.94 -12.47 -1.38
C ILE A 298 1.84 -11.34 -0.92
N ALA A 299 3.05 -11.67 -0.45
CA ALA A 299 4.01 -10.71 0.09
C ALA A 299 5.48 -11.07 -0.26
N PRO A 300 6.39 -10.08 -0.29
CA PRO A 300 7.83 -10.32 -0.42
C PRO A 300 8.32 -11.25 0.71
N ALA A 301 9.09 -12.29 0.38
CA ALA A 301 9.50 -13.33 1.36
C ALA A 301 10.36 -12.81 2.53
N THR A 302 10.85 -11.57 2.43
CA THR A 302 11.70 -10.86 3.40
C THR A 302 10.97 -9.74 4.16
N ALA A 303 9.65 -9.57 3.95
CA ALA A 303 8.86 -8.45 4.48
C ALA A 303 7.72 -8.87 5.44
N PHE A 304 7.79 -10.07 6.04
CA PHE A 304 6.67 -10.65 6.81
C PHE A 304 6.42 -10.04 8.20
N GLY A 305 7.21 -9.05 8.61
CA GLY A 305 7.08 -8.39 9.92
C GLY A 305 6.01 -7.29 10.04
N GLY A 306 5.29 -6.97 8.95
CA GLY A 306 4.26 -5.91 8.96
C GLY A 306 3.04 -6.28 9.84
N PRO A 307 2.41 -5.31 10.54
CA PRO A 307 1.36 -5.61 11.52
C PRO A 307 0.19 -6.41 10.93
N GLY A 308 -0.32 -6.04 9.75
CA GLY A 308 -1.41 -6.76 9.08
C GLY A 308 -1.11 -8.23 8.78
N LEU A 309 0.15 -8.56 8.45
CA LEU A 309 0.57 -9.95 8.24
C LEU A 309 0.59 -10.74 9.55
N LEU A 310 1.08 -10.12 10.63
CA LEU A 310 1.08 -10.71 11.97
C LEU A 310 -0.34 -10.92 12.50
N TYR A 311 -1.22 -9.92 12.31
CA TYR A 311 -2.63 -10.01 12.66
C TYR A 311 -3.31 -11.16 11.90
N LEU A 312 -3.21 -11.21 10.56
CA LEU A 312 -3.79 -12.30 9.76
C LEU A 312 -3.25 -13.68 10.15
N ALA A 313 -1.96 -13.79 10.51
CA ALA A 313 -1.34 -15.05 10.92
C ALA A 313 -1.81 -15.54 12.30
N SER A 314 -2.17 -14.61 13.20
CA SER A 314 -2.72 -14.93 14.53
C SER A 314 -4.17 -15.41 14.54
N ARG A 315 -4.88 -15.33 13.40
CA ARG A 315 -6.31 -15.65 13.31
C ARG A 315 -6.58 -17.15 13.48
N PRO A 316 -7.72 -17.58 14.09
CA PRO A 316 -8.08 -19.00 14.22
C PRO A 316 -8.23 -19.76 12.90
N ARG A 317 -8.40 -19.03 11.79
CA ARG A 317 -8.32 -19.52 10.42
C ARG A 317 -7.48 -18.50 9.63
N PRO A 318 -6.16 -18.69 9.52
CA PRO A 318 -5.31 -17.81 8.72
C PRO A 318 -5.53 -18.06 7.22
N PRO A 319 -5.27 -17.06 6.37
CA PRO A 319 -5.27 -17.21 4.91
C PRO A 319 -4.07 -18.05 4.44
N LEU A 320 -4.08 -18.45 3.17
CA LEU A 320 -2.88 -19.01 2.52
C LEU A 320 -1.84 -17.91 2.30
N PHE A 321 -0.79 -17.89 3.12
CA PHE A 321 0.36 -17.01 2.90
C PHE A 321 1.26 -17.54 1.78
N ILE A 322 1.58 -16.67 0.83
CA ILE A 322 2.44 -16.92 -0.33
C ILE A 322 3.62 -15.94 -0.24
N ALA A 323 4.81 -16.48 0.01
CA ALA A 323 6.05 -15.74 0.18
C ALA A 323 6.85 -15.77 -1.13
N VAL A 324 7.01 -14.61 -1.76
CA VAL A 324 7.67 -14.48 -3.06
C VAL A 324 9.17 -14.23 -2.88
N GLU A 325 9.99 -15.23 -3.21
CA GLU A 325 11.44 -15.25 -2.92
C GLU A 325 12.26 -14.32 -3.85
N GLU A 326 11.84 -14.09 -5.11
CA GLU A 326 12.52 -13.10 -5.98
C GLU A 326 12.43 -11.66 -5.45
N ASN A 327 11.39 -11.37 -4.65
CA ASN A 327 11.17 -10.03 -4.11
C ASN A 327 11.87 -9.88 -2.75
N ALA A 328 13.19 -9.68 -2.81
CA ALA A 328 14.00 -9.30 -1.66
C ALA A 328 13.78 -7.83 -1.27
N THR A 329 13.96 -7.53 0.01
CA THR A 329 13.77 -6.21 0.64
C THR A 329 14.82 -6.02 1.75
N VAL A 330 15.07 -4.79 2.20
CA VAL A 330 16.09 -4.52 3.24
C VAL A 330 15.72 -5.06 4.63
N MET A 331 14.44 -5.40 4.86
CA MET A 331 13.93 -5.81 6.18
C MET A 331 14.43 -7.19 6.64
N GLN A 332 14.63 -8.13 5.71
CA GLN A 332 15.10 -9.51 5.99
C GLN A 332 14.27 -10.30 7.04
N VAL A 333 12.99 -9.93 7.22
CA VAL A 333 12.04 -10.60 8.12
C VAL A 333 11.27 -11.68 7.36
N HIS A 334 11.66 -12.94 7.55
CA HIS A 334 11.08 -14.09 6.88
C HIS A 334 9.95 -14.76 7.69
N PRO A 335 8.90 -15.32 7.05
CA PRO A 335 7.80 -15.98 7.76
C PRO A 335 8.28 -17.16 8.62
N ARG A 336 9.38 -17.82 8.25
CA ARG A 336 10.03 -18.89 9.03
C ARG A 336 10.56 -18.43 10.39
N GLN A 337 11.04 -17.18 10.50
CA GLN A 337 11.51 -16.61 11.77
C GLN A 337 10.34 -16.31 12.73
N LEU A 338 9.17 -15.99 12.15
CA LEU A 338 7.94 -15.65 12.85
C LEU A 338 7.02 -16.84 13.14
N GLY A 339 7.38 -18.05 12.67
CA GLY A 339 6.56 -19.26 12.79
C GLY A 339 5.32 -19.30 11.90
N ILE A 340 5.19 -18.40 10.93
CA ILE A 340 4.01 -18.27 10.05
C ILE A 340 4.02 -19.41 9.01
N PRO A 341 2.96 -20.25 8.94
CA PRO A 341 2.80 -21.22 7.85
C PRO A 341 2.61 -20.50 6.51
N HIS A 342 3.42 -20.84 5.52
CA HIS A 342 3.45 -20.20 4.20
C HIS A 342 3.83 -21.23 3.12
N LEU A 343 3.44 -20.94 1.88
CA LEU A 343 4.08 -21.48 0.70
C LEU A 343 5.15 -20.51 0.22
N ALA A 344 6.39 -20.97 0.07
CA ALA A 344 7.42 -20.20 -0.63
C ALA A 344 7.31 -20.47 -2.14
N VAL A 345 7.39 -19.41 -2.95
CA VAL A 345 7.37 -19.48 -4.42
C VAL A 345 8.51 -18.65 -4.99
N SER A 346 9.05 -19.07 -6.13
CA SER A 346 10.15 -18.37 -6.81
C SER A 346 9.77 -16.96 -7.22
N SER A 347 8.56 -16.77 -7.75
CA SER A 347 8.16 -15.57 -8.48
C SER A 347 6.69 -15.19 -8.32
N TYR A 348 6.34 -13.96 -8.70
CA TYR A 348 4.94 -13.53 -8.77
C TYR A 348 4.12 -14.30 -9.81
N LEU A 349 4.73 -14.79 -10.89
CA LEU A 349 4.07 -15.66 -11.86
C LEU A 349 3.67 -17.01 -11.24
N GLU A 350 4.56 -17.60 -10.42
CA GLU A 350 4.25 -18.80 -9.64
C GLU A 350 3.19 -18.50 -8.55
N ALA A 351 3.25 -17.35 -7.88
CA ALA A 351 2.23 -16.90 -6.93
C ALA A 351 0.84 -16.82 -7.58
N ILE A 352 0.72 -16.29 -8.79
CA ILE A 352 -0.53 -16.25 -9.56
C ILE A 352 -1.03 -17.67 -9.86
N GLY A 353 -0.15 -18.58 -10.30
CA GLY A 353 -0.50 -19.98 -10.54
C GLY A 353 -1.03 -20.70 -9.28
N VAL A 354 -0.41 -20.43 -8.13
CA VAL A 354 -0.87 -20.93 -6.82
C VAL A 354 -2.23 -20.36 -6.45
N VAL A 355 -2.47 -19.06 -6.64
CA VAL A 355 -3.77 -18.41 -6.39
C VAL A 355 -4.87 -19.01 -7.27
N VAL A 356 -4.61 -19.23 -8.55
CA VAL A 356 -5.57 -19.89 -9.48
C VAL A 356 -5.89 -21.31 -9.00
N ALA A 357 -4.88 -22.11 -8.65
CA ALA A 357 -5.08 -23.48 -8.16
C ALA A 357 -5.86 -23.51 -6.82
N HIS A 358 -5.54 -22.62 -5.89
CA HIS A 358 -6.21 -22.51 -4.60
C HIS A 358 -7.68 -22.07 -4.76
N ARG A 359 -7.96 -21.08 -5.62
CA ARG A 359 -9.33 -20.64 -5.96
C ARG A 359 -10.15 -21.74 -6.63
N ALA A 360 -9.51 -22.57 -7.45
CA ALA A 360 -10.12 -23.75 -8.07
C ALA A 360 -10.31 -24.94 -7.09
N GLY A 361 -9.89 -24.82 -5.83
CA GLY A 361 -9.96 -25.91 -4.83
C GLY A 361 -8.98 -27.07 -5.11
N VAL A 362 -8.00 -26.87 -5.98
CA VAL A 362 -7.02 -27.90 -6.37
C VAL A 362 -5.95 -28.02 -5.29
N ALA A 363 -5.70 -29.24 -4.84
CA ALA A 363 -4.59 -29.52 -3.92
C ALA A 363 -3.26 -29.32 -4.65
N LEU A 364 -2.44 -28.33 -4.25
CA LEU A 364 -1.18 -27.99 -4.92
C LEU A 364 -0.24 -29.20 -5.12
N SER A 365 -0.26 -30.16 -4.20
CA SER A 365 0.52 -31.40 -4.30
C SER A 365 0.12 -32.33 -5.46
N SER A 366 -1.07 -32.20 -6.06
CA SER A 366 -1.44 -32.94 -7.28
C SER A 366 -0.96 -32.25 -8.56
N LEU A 367 -0.42 -31.03 -8.47
CA LEU A 367 0.29 -30.35 -9.56
C LEU A 367 1.81 -30.59 -9.49
N GLN A 368 2.29 -31.12 -8.37
CA GLN A 368 3.69 -31.50 -8.11
C GLN A 368 3.80 -33.02 -7.95
N LEU A 369 3.30 -33.77 -8.94
CA LEU A 369 3.49 -35.22 -8.98
C LEU A 369 4.98 -35.55 -9.18
N PRO A 370 5.56 -36.51 -8.44
CA PRO A 370 6.88 -37.04 -8.76
C PRO A 370 6.84 -37.75 -10.12
N GLY A 371 7.82 -37.46 -10.97
CA GLY A 371 8.06 -38.13 -12.25
C GLY A 371 8.92 -39.37 -12.12
#